data_AF-T0RGA4-F1
#
_entry.id   AF-T0RGA4-F1
#
_cell.length_a   1.000
_cell.length_b   1.000
_cell.length_c   1.000
_cell.angle_alpha   90.00
_cell.angle_beta   90.00
_cell.angle_gamma   90.00
#
_symmetry.space_group_name_H-M   'P 1'
#
loop_
_entity.id
_entity.type
_entity.pdbx_description
1 polymer ?
#
loop_
_entity_poly.entity_id
_entity_poly.type
_entity_poly.pdbx_seq_one_letter_code
_entity_poly.pdbx_strand_id
1 'polypeptide(L)'
;MNFLLPALIGLAIETAVPMSCFNFGDNLQSSFVSCVNYNTQNMARELNIFLPTCFNFGNDVSSSYTSCVNNNFQRLSFETGIFVPSCFNFGPKVQYGFTSCINSNFNYLSR
;
A
#
# COMPACT_ATOMS: atom_id res chain seq x y z
N MET A 1 38.04 2.21 -17.63
CA MET A 1 37.94 2.07 -16.16
C MET A 1 37.27 3.34 -15.68
N ASN A 2 36.05 3.40 -15.15
CA ASN A 2 35.28 2.48 -14.33
C ASN A 2 33.81 2.52 -14.72
N PHE A 3 33.18 1.36 -14.84
CA PHE A 3 31.74 1.23 -14.67
C PHE A 3 31.47 1.35 -13.18
N LEU A 4 30.88 2.47 -12.73
CA LEU A 4 30.33 2.56 -11.39
C LEU A 4 28.98 1.82 -11.41
N LEU A 5 28.95 0.69 -10.70
CA LEU A 5 27.75 -0.09 -10.38
C LEU A 5 26.62 0.85 -9.91
N PRO A 6 25.37 0.67 -10.36
CA PRO A 6 24.24 1.25 -9.64
C PRO A 6 24.15 0.51 -8.31
N ALA A 7 24.24 1.25 -7.21
CA ALA A 7 23.96 0.70 -5.88
C ALA A 7 22.50 0.24 -5.85
N LEU A 8 22.28 -1.08 -5.84
CA LEU A 8 21.01 -1.73 -5.50
C LEU A 8 20.76 -1.59 -3.99
N ILE A 9 20.72 -0.37 -3.48
CA ILE A 9 20.15 -0.07 -2.18
C ILE A 9 18.78 0.50 -2.52
N GLY A 10 17.73 -0.24 -2.17
CA GLY A 10 16.37 0.23 -2.39
C GLY A 10 16.19 1.63 -1.79
N LEU A 11 15.63 2.55 -2.56
CA LEU A 11 15.30 3.89 -2.08
C LEU A 11 14.11 3.74 -1.13
N ALA A 12 14.40 3.71 0.17
CA ALA A 12 13.39 3.88 1.21
C ALA A 12 12.69 5.22 1.02
N ILE A 13 11.37 5.24 1.27
CA ILE A 13 10.59 6.47 1.28
C ILE A 13 10.81 7.11 2.66
N GLU A 14 11.91 7.86 2.81
CA GLU A 14 12.40 8.38 4.10
C GLU A 14 11.52 9.49 4.67
N THR A 15 10.74 10.21 3.85
CA THR A 15 9.94 11.36 4.32
C THR A 15 8.46 11.06 4.54
N ALA A 16 7.91 10.06 3.86
CA ALA A 16 6.53 9.63 4.08
C ALA A 16 6.47 8.65 5.25
N VAL A 17 6.16 9.15 6.45
CA VAL A 17 5.77 8.28 7.57
C VAL A 17 4.30 7.89 7.39
N PRO A 18 3.99 6.64 6.97
CA PRO A 18 2.62 6.24 6.75
C PRO A 18 1.87 6.20 8.08
N MET A 19 0.66 6.74 8.08
CA MET A 19 -0.24 6.58 9.23
C MET A 19 -0.79 5.15 9.24
N SER A 20 -0.94 4.56 10.43
CA SER A 20 -1.62 3.27 10.56
C SER A 20 -3.10 3.41 10.20
N CYS A 21 -3.57 2.58 9.27
CA CYS A 21 -4.96 2.53 8.85
C CYS A 21 -5.73 1.52 9.70
N PHE A 22 -6.81 1.98 10.34
CA PHE A 22 -7.64 1.14 11.20
C PHE A 22 -9.02 0.93 10.57
N ASN A 23 -9.49 -0.32 10.60
CA ASN A 23 -10.87 -0.67 10.27
C ASN A 23 -11.57 -1.13 11.54
N PHE A 24 -12.69 -0.50 11.89
CA PHE A 24 -13.48 -0.90 13.05
C PHE A 24 -14.77 -1.63 12.59
N GLY A 25 -15.03 -2.80 13.17
CA GLY A 25 -16.18 -3.62 12.81
C GLY A 25 -15.97 -4.48 11.56
N ASP A 26 -17.06 -5.11 11.12
CA ASP A 26 -17.02 -6.19 10.12
C ASP A 26 -16.98 -5.69 8.67
N ASN A 27 -17.45 -4.47 8.41
CA ASN A 27 -17.51 -3.89 7.07
C ASN A 27 -16.29 -3.01 6.80
N LEU A 28 -15.96 -2.78 5.52
CA LEU A 28 -14.87 -1.89 5.17
C LEU A 28 -15.29 -0.43 5.33
N GLN A 29 -14.66 0.27 6.26
CA GLN A 29 -14.96 1.67 6.54
C GLN A 29 -14.34 2.59 5.49
N SER A 30 -15.06 3.66 5.15
CA SER A 30 -14.55 4.72 4.29
C SER A 30 -13.29 5.38 4.86
N SER A 31 -13.17 5.48 6.18
CA SER A 31 -11.97 5.97 6.89
C SER A 31 -10.73 5.12 6.59
N PHE A 32 -10.86 3.79 6.57
CA PHE A 32 -9.77 2.89 6.19
C PHE A 32 -9.38 3.10 4.73
N VAL A 33 -10.36 3.15 3.82
CA VAL A 33 -10.13 3.40 2.39
C VAL A 33 -9.41 4.74 2.16
N SER A 34 -9.86 5.80 2.81
CA SER A 34 -9.24 7.13 2.74
C SER A 34 -7.81 7.13 3.27
N CYS A 35 -7.55 6.45 4.39
CA CYS A 35 -6.20 6.32 4.94
C CYS A 35 -5.25 5.62 3.96
N VAL A 36 -5.67 4.48 3.39
CA VAL A 36 -4.85 3.73 2.43
C VAL A 36 -4.51 4.59 1.22
N ASN A 37 -5.49 5.30 0.66
CA ASN A 37 -5.25 6.21 -0.45
C ASN A 37 -4.35 7.39 -0.05
N TYR A 38 -4.51 7.95 1.14
CA TYR A 38 -3.65 9.03 1.61
C TYR A 38 -2.17 8.59 1.68
N ASN A 39 -1.90 7.42 2.24
CA ASN A 39 -0.55 6.87 2.33
C ASN A 39 0.05 6.57 0.96
N THR A 40 -0.68 5.90 0.06
CA THR A 40 -0.15 5.61 -1.29
C THR A 40 0.12 6.88 -2.08
N GLN A 41 -0.73 7.91 -1.95
CA GLN A 41 -0.53 9.19 -2.62
C GLN A 41 0.65 9.97 -2.04
N ASN A 42 0.89 9.92 -0.74
CA ASN A 42 2.09 10.49 -0.12
C ASN A 42 3.36 9.84 -0.69
N MET A 43 3.40 8.51 -0.70
CA MET A 43 4.51 7.73 -1.23
C MET A 43 4.74 7.99 -2.73
N ALA A 44 3.66 8.06 -3.50
CA ALA A 44 3.73 8.37 -4.93
C ALA A 44 4.32 9.77 -5.19
N ARG A 45 4.00 10.77 -4.34
CA ARG A 45 4.58 12.12 -4.43
C ARG A 45 6.08 12.13 -4.17
N GLU A 46 6.55 11.38 -3.18
CA GLU A 46 7.99 11.31 -2.86
C GLU A 46 8.78 10.65 -4.00
N LEU A 47 8.21 9.63 -4.62
CA LEU A 47 8.80 8.93 -5.76
C LEU A 47 8.53 9.62 -7.11
N ASN A 48 7.80 10.74 -7.12
CA ASN A 48 7.38 11.45 -8.33
C ASN A 48 6.69 10.56 -9.39
N ILE A 49 5.79 9.68 -8.94
CA ILE A 49 4.96 8.81 -9.79
C ILE A 49 3.47 9.08 -9.60
N PHE A 50 2.64 8.53 -10.48
CA PHE A 50 1.18 8.56 -10.35
C PHE A 50 0.65 7.18 -9.96
N LEU A 51 -0.18 7.13 -8.91
CA LEU A 51 -0.94 5.94 -8.53
C LEU A 51 -2.45 6.25 -8.55
N PRO A 52 -3.30 5.32 -9.02
CA PRO A 52 -4.74 5.49 -8.96
C PRO A 52 -5.26 5.48 -7.51
N THR A 53 -6.31 6.25 -7.26
CA THR A 53 -7.13 6.14 -6.05
C THR A 53 -7.98 4.87 -6.11
N CYS A 54 -7.96 4.09 -5.03
CA CYS A 54 -8.71 2.86 -4.91
C CYS A 54 -10.06 3.09 -4.23
N PHE A 55 -11.12 2.56 -4.81
CA PHE A 55 -12.49 2.66 -4.30
C PHE A 55 -13.03 1.28 -3.94
N ASN A 56 -13.72 1.20 -2.80
CA ASN A 56 -14.48 0.03 -2.42
C ASN A 56 -15.96 0.24 -2.74
N PHE A 57 -16.56 -0.74 -3.42
CA PHE A 57 -17.98 -0.72 -3.73
C PHE A 57 -18.69 -1.81 -2.92
N GLY A 58 -19.73 -1.44 -2.19
CA GLY A 58 -20.46 -2.32 -1.28
C GLY A 58 -19.96 -2.27 0.17
N ASN A 59 -20.51 -3.14 1.01
CA ASN A 59 -20.22 -3.20 2.45
C ASN A 59 -19.00 -4.08 2.77
N ASP A 60 -18.74 -5.08 1.93
CA ASP A 60 -17.63 -6.01 2.05
C ASP A 60 -16.38 -5.46 1.34
N VAL A 61 -15.24 -6.13 1.49
CA VAL A 61 -14.02 -5.81 0.73
C VAL A 61 -14.18 -6.31 -0.70
N SER A 62 -14.32 -5.39 -1.67
CA SER A 62 -14.45 -5.76 -3.07
C SER A 62 -13.12 -6.30 -3.63
N SER A 63 -13.22 -7.24 -4.57
CA SER A 63 -12.06 -7.73 -5.31
C SER A 63 -11.37 -6.61 -6.11
N SER A 64 -12.15 -5.65 -6.62
CA SER A 64 -11.62 -4.47 -7.31
C SER A 64 -10.78 -3.56 -6.40
N TYR A 65 -11.23 -3.34 -5.15
CA TYR A 65 -10.47 -2.58 -4.16
C TYR A 65 -9.17 -3.29 -3.81
N THR A 66 -9.25 -4.59 -3.53
CA THR A 66 -8.10 -5.44 -3.20
C THR A 66 -7.04 -5.41 -4.31
N SER A 67 -7.47 -5.60 -5.56
CA SER A 67 -6.57 -5.56 -6.73
C SER A 67 -5.94 -4.19 -6.93
N CYS A 68 -6.70 -3.11 -6.78
CA CYS A 68 -6.16 -1.75 -6.90
C CYS A 68 -5.07 -1.49 -5.86
N VAL A 69 -5.33 -1.82 -4.59
CA VAL A 69 -4.36 -1.62 -3.50
C VAL A 69 -3.09 -2.45 -3.74
N ASN A 70 -3.22 -3.71 -4.15
CA ASN A 70 -2.07 -4.56 -4.46
C ASN A 70 -1.27 -4.05 -5.66
N ASN A 71 -1.92 -3.56 -6.72
CA ASN A 71 -1.22 -2.98 -7.87
C ASN A 71 -0.45 -1.71 -7.49
N ASN A 72 -1.01 -0.87 -6.62
CA ASN A 72 -0.30 0.29 -6.07
C ASN A 72 0.94 -0.13 -5.28
N PHE A 73 0.82 -1.13 -4.40
CA PHE A 73 1.97 -1.67 -3.67
C PHE A 73 3.02 -2.31 -4.58
N GLN A 74 2.62 -3.03 -5.61
CA GLN A 74 3.56 -3.59 -6.59
C GLN A 74 4.29 -2.49 -7.36
N ARG A 75 3.61 -1.41 -7.71
CA ARG A 75 4.26 -0.27 -8.35
C ARG A 75 5.26 0.40 -7.41
N LEU A 76 4.88 0.65 -6.15
CA LEU A 76 5.79 1.19 -5.13
C LEU A 76 6.99 0.26 -4.89
N SER A 77 6.74 -1.05 -4.84
CA SER A 77 7.77 -2.09 -4.70
C SER A 77 8.78 -2.05 -5.86
N PHE A 78 8.30 -1.84 -7.09
CA PHE A 78 9.15 -1.71 -8.25
C PHE A 78 10.05 -0.46 -8.20
N GLU A 79 9.49 0.70 -7.84
CA GLU A 79 10.26 1.96 -7.78
C GLU A 79 11.29 1.96 -6.63
N THR A 80 10.92 1.39 -5.48
CA THR A 80 11.78 1.35 -4.29
C THR A 80 12.76 0.18 -4.30
N GLY A 81 12.48 -0.88 -5.06
CA GLY A 81 13.22 -2.15 -4.98
C GLY A 81 12.92 -2.97 -3.72
N ILE A 82 11.98 -2.54 -2.87
CA ILE A 82 11.58 -3.24 -1.65
C ILE A 82 10.41 -4.16 -1.96
N PHE A 83 10.58 -5.47 -1.77
CA PHE A 83 9.50 -6.44 -1.99
C PHE A 83 8.45 -6.38 -0.87
N VAL A 84 7.18 -6.27 -1.25
CA VAL A 84 6.04 -6.39 -0.33
C VAL A 84 5.02 -7.42 -0.84
N PRO A 85 4.42 -8.22 0.05
CA PRO A 85 3.43 -9.23 -0.33
C PRO A 85 2.10 -8.61 -0.77
N SER A 86 1.34 -9.35 -1.59
CA SER A 86 -0.07 -9.02 -1.85
C SER A 86 -0.94 -9.29 -0.62
N CYS A 87 -1.89 -8.40 -0.35
CA CYS A 87 -2.84 -8.50 0.74
C CYS A 87 -4.19 -9.03 0.24
N PHE A 88 -4.79 -9.95 0.99
CA PHE A 88 -6.06 -10.59 0.65
C PHE A 88 -7.05 -10.53 1.80
N ASN A 89 -8.33 -10.32 1.47
CA ASN A 89 -9.44 -10.47 2.39
C ASN A 89 -10.25 -11.71 1.99
N PHE A 90 -10.38 -12.69 2.88
CA PHE A 90 -11.17 -13.89 2.63
C PHE A 90 -12.53 -13.82 3.32
N GLY A 91 -13.59 -14.05 2.56
CA GLY A 91 -14.96 -13.98 3.07
C GLY A 91 -15.54 -12.56 3.14
N PRO A 92 -16.76 -12.42 3.68
CA PRO A 92 -17.53 -11.18 3.59
C PRO A 92 -17.04 -10.09 4.54
N LYS A 93 -16.48 -10.48 5.69
CA LYS A 93 -16.01 -9.53 6.71
C LYS A 93 -14.58 -9.08 6.45
N VAL A 94 -14.25 -7.89 6.90
CA VAL A 94 -12.87 -7.40 6.93
C VAL A 94 -12.06 -8.22 7.93
N GLN A 95 -11.05 -8.93 7.42
CA GLN A 95 -10.16 -9.72 8.23
C GLN A 95 -9.01 -8.88 8.77
N TYR A 96 -8.63 -9.12 10.03
CA TYR A 96 -7.44 -8.51 10.61
C TYR A 96 -6.20 -8.72 9.73
N GLY A 97 -6.02 -9.92 9.16
CA GLY A 97 -4.91 -10.24 8.26
C GLY A 97 -4.81 -9.31 7.05
N PHE A 98 -5.94 -8.92 6.45
CA PHE A 98 -5.97 -7.96 5.34
C PHE A 98 -5.46 -6.59 5.78
N THR A 99 -6.03 -6.04 6.85
CA THR A 99 -5.66 -4.70 7.36
C THR A 99 -4.22 -4.64 7.87
N SER A 100 -3.76 -5.69 8.57
CA SER A 100 -2.40 -5.80 9.09
C SER A 100 -1.37 -5.94 7.97
N CYS A 101 -1.70 -6.68 6.90
CA CYS A 101 -0.83 -6.78 5.72
C CYS A 101 -0.62 -5.40 5.07
N ILE A 102 -1.69 -4.64 4.85
CA ILE A 102 -1.61 -3.30 4.26
C ILE A 102 -0.72 -2.37 5.09
N ASN A 103 -0.93 -2.33 6.42
CA ASN A 103 -0.10 -1.52 7.31
C ASN A 103 1.38 -1.98 7.30
N SER A 104 1.62 -3.29 7.22
CA SER A 104 2.98 -3.83 7.17
C SER A 104 3.69 -3.42 5.88
N ASN A 105 3.00 -3.47 4.74
CA ASN A 105 3.56 -3.03 3.45
C ASN A 105 3.96 -1.56 3.48
N PHE A 106 3.12 -0.70 4.04
CA PHE A 106 3.48 0.71 4.23
C PHE A 106 4.74 0.86 5.10
N ASN A 107 4.80 0.16 6.23
CA ASN A 107 5.97 0.19 7.10
C ASN A 107 7.24 -0.35 6.45
N TYR A 108 7.15 -1.32 5.53
CA TYR A 108 8.31 -1.82 4.79
C TYR A 108 8.79 -0.81 3.75
N LEU A 109 7.88 -0.12 3.07
CA LEU A 109 8.22 0.85 2.02
C LEU A 109 8.75 2.17 2.58
N SER A 110 8.47 2.48 3.85
CA SER A 110 8.91 3.70 4.53
C SER A 110 10.15 3.52 5.42
N ARG A 111 10.89 2.42 5.25
CA ARG A 111 12.11 2.08 6.02
C ARG A 111 13.28 1.92 5.08
#